data_AF-A0A7S7LUF5-F1
#
_entry.id   AF-A0A7S7LUF5-F1
#
_cell.length_a   1.000
_cell.length_b   1.000
_cell.length_c   1.000
_cell.angle_alpha   90.00
_cell.angle_beta   90.00
_cell.angle_gamma   90.00
#
_symmetry.space_group_name_H-M   'P 1'
#
loop_
_entity.id
_entity.type
_entity.pdbx_description
1 polymer ?
#
loop_
_entity_poly.entity_id
_entity_poly.type
_entity_poly.pdbx_seq_one_letter_code
_entity_poly.pdbx_strand_id
1 'polypeptide(L)'
;MFKLKSSAERSEERLLEEKLYEQVALELQNDNKRAGIWAKALADSDGSEIKAQSLYIKYHVQALKDEIDIKNEQPKQATEQEQKETVKKTRSSYSSNEEYIKDMIVQNTKAKEGTHKSVLSSGSFAGNIKNYILVSVVFIVTLFVGMLVGGLVLNILKPDLASPDFGSVAFLGWSFGFASLYFYLKKEWLKYISLGMFILFVIPLVL
;
A
#
# COMPACT_ATOMS: atom_id res chain seq x y z
N MET A 1 39.78 -1.59 -33.15
CA MET A 1 40.24 -0.27 -32.66
C MET A 1 39.38 0.09 -31.45
N PHE A 2 39.95 0.08 -30.23
CA PHE A 2 39.20 0.43 -29.01
C PHE A 2 39.08 1.95 -28.93
N LYS A 3 37.87 2.48 -29.02
CA LYS A 3 37.60 3.91 -28.85
C LYS A 3 37.50 4.18 -27.34
N LEU A 4 38.44 4.95 -26.78
CA LEU A 4 38.42 5.31 -25.37
C LEU A 4 37.43 6.47 -25.16
N LYS A 5 36.46 6.30 -24.26
CA LYS A 5 35.49 7.35 -23.90
C LYS A 5 36.22 8.55 -23.29
N SER A 6 35.77 9.75 -23.65
CA SER A 6 36.32 10.98 -23.07
C SER A 6 35.93 11.15 -21.60
N SER A 7 36.62 12.05 -20.87
CA SER A 7 36.24 12.35 -19.48
C SER A 7 34.83 12.95 -19.36
N ALA A 8 34.41 13.73 -20.36
CA ALA A 8 33.06 14.32 -20.40
C ALA A 8 32.00 13.24 -20.58
N GLU A 9 32.22 12.33 -21.52
CA GLU A 9 31.30 11.21 -21.82
C GLU A 9 31.11 10.27 -20.62
N ARG A 10 32.18 10.00 -19.85
CA ARG A 10 32.09 9.25 -18.58
C ARG A 10 31.33 10.02 -17.49
N SER A 11 31.36 11.35 -17.52
CA SER A 11 30.60 12.17 -16.57
C SER A 11 29.12 12.17 -16.91
N GLU A 12 28.78 12.27 -18.19
CA GLU A 12 27.40 12.19 -18.69
C GLU A 12 26.79 10.82 -18.40
N GLU A 13 27.53 9.73 -18.62
CA GLU A 13 27.07 8.36 -18.30
C GLU A 13 26.72 8.18 -16.83
N ARG A 14 27.52 8.74 -15.90
CA ARG A 14 27.22 8.70 -14.46
C ARG A 14 25.94 9.47 -14.12
N LEU A 15 25.74 10.65 -14.71
CA LEU A 15 24.54 11.45 -14.49
C LEU A 15 23.28 10.79 -15.07
N LEU A 16 23.40 10.13 -16.23
CA LEU A 16 22.30 9.37 -16.82
C LEU A 16 21.94 8.16 -15.96
N GLU A 17 22.95 7.43 -15.48
CA GLU A 17 22.75 6.30 -14.59
C GLU A 17 22.05 6.73 -13.28
N GLU A 18 22.50 7.81 -12.65
CA GLU A 18 21.88 8.38 -11.45
C GLU A 18 20.39 8.71 -11.67
N LYS A 19 20.05 9.35 -12.79
CA LYS A 19 18.64 9.65 -13.14
C LYS A 19 17.79 8.40 -13.34
N LEU A 20 18.35 7.33 -13.91
CA LEU A 20 17.63 6.05 -14.05
C LEU A 20 17.33 5.45 -12.68
N TYR A 21 18.30 5.46 -11.76
CA TYR A 21 18.10 4.99 -10.39
C TYR A 21 17.05 5.84 -9.65
N GLU A 22 17.10 7.17 -9.80
CA GLU A 22 16.12 8.09 -9.22
C GLU A 22 14.70 7.79 -9.69
N GLN A 23 14.51 7.64 -11.02
CA GLN A 23 13.20 7.33 -11.59
C GLN A 23 12.63 6.03 -11.00
N VAL A 24 13.43 4.96 -10.96
CA VAL A 24 13.00 3.67 -10.44
C VAL A 24 12.70 3.71 -8.94
N ALA A 25 13.46 4.52 -8.18
CA ALA A 25 13.18 4.72 -6.76
C ALA A 25 11.82 5.42 -6.54
N LEU A 26 11.50 6.43 -7.36
CA LEU A 26 10.19 7.09 -7.31
C LEU A 26 9.05 6.15 -7.67
N GLU A 27 9.22 5.28 -8.67
CA GLU A 27 8.22 4.25 -9.02
C GLU A 27 7.97 3.27 -7.87
N LEU A 28 9.03 2.87 -7.16
CA LEU A 28 8.94 1.99 -6.00
C LEU A 28 8.15 2.68 -4.86
N GLN A 29 8.42 3.97 -4.60
CA GLN A 29 7.72 4.77 -3.59
C GLN A 29 6.24 4.97 -3.92
N ASN A 30 5.91 5.15 -5.20
CA ASN A 30 4.55 5.35 -5.68
C ASN A 30 3.76 4.04 -5.87
N ASP A 31 4.32 2.90 -5.46
CA ASP A 31 3.75 1.56 -5.64
C ASP A 31 3.44 1.18 -7.10
N ASN A 32 4.04 1.87 -8.08
CA ASN A 32 3.81 1.64 -9.50
C ASN A 32 4.85 0.66 -10.06
N LYS A 33 4.86 -0.57 -9.52
CA LYS A 33 5.86 -1.58 -9.86
C LYS A 33 5.49 -2.37 -11.12
N ARG A 34 6.46 -2.61 -12.00
CA ARG A 34 6.32 -3.55 -13.12
C ARG A 34 6.24 -4.99 -12.59
N ALA A 35 5.04 -5.58 -12.64
CA ALA A 35 4.75 -6.88 -12.06
C ALA A 35 5.75 -8.00 -12.45
N GLY A 36 6.17 -8.06 -13.72
CA GLY A 36 7.13 -9.08 -14.18
C GLY A 36 8.53 -8.94 -13.58
N ILE A 37 9.05 -7.71 -13.49
CA ILE A 37 10.36 -7.43 -12.89
C ILE A 37 10.29 -7.61 -11.37
N TRP A 38 9.17 -7.20 -10.77
CA TRP A 38 8.91 -7.41 -9.34
C TRP A 38 8.86 -8.89 -8.98
N ALA A 39 8.15 -9.72 -9.76
CA ALA A 39 8.10 -11.15 -9.55
C ALA A 39 9.49 -11.80 -9.65
N LYS A 40 10.30 -11.39 -10.63
CA LYS A 40 11.70 -11.83 -10.75
C LYS A 40 12.51 -11.44 -9.51
N ALA A 41 12.39 -10.19 -9.06
CA ALA A 41 13.09 -9.71 -7.89
C ALA A 41 12.69 -10.46 -6.61
N LEU A 42 11.41 -10.82 -6.47
CA LEU A 42 10.88 -11.57 -5.33
C LEU A 42 11.32 -13.04 -5.34
N ALA A 43 11.39 -13.66 -6.52
CA ALA A 43 11.90 -15.02 -6.68
C ALA A 43 13.37 -15.11 -6.27
N ASP A 44 14.16 -14.10 -6.63
CA ASP A 44 15.60 -14.01 -6.34
C ASP A 44 15.91 -13.51 -4.91
N SER A 45 14.89 -13.08 -4.15
CA SER A 45 15.07 -12.49 -2.82
C SER A 45 14.87 -13.47 -1.65
N ASP A 46 14.65 -14.75 -1.95
CA ASP A 46 14.25 -15.78 -0.98
C ASP A 46 12.98 -15.39 -0.20
N GLY A 47 12.08 -14.61 -0.82
CA GLY A 47 10.85 -14.13 -0.19
C GLY A 47 11.04 -12.95 0.77
N SER A 48 12.25 -12.38 0.88
CA SER A 48 12.48 -11.14 1.64
C SER A 48 12.09 -9.92 0.81
N GLU A 49 11.16 -9.11 1.32
CA GLU A 49 10.71 -7.90 0.63
C GLU A 49 11.80 -6.83 0.53
N ILE A 50 12.62 -6.65 1.56
CA ILE A 50 13.72 -5.68 1.57
C ILE A 50 14.75 -6.03 0.49
N LYS A 51 15.11 -7.31 0.38
CA LYS A 51 15.99 -7.79 -0.69
C LYS A 51 15.33 -7.67 -2.06
N ALA A 52 14.04 -7.96 -2.17
CA ALA A 52 13.29 -7.83 -3.42
C ALA A 52 13.28 -6.38 -3.92
N GLN A 53 13.13 -5.39 -3.03
CA GLN A 53 13.20 -3.98 -3.41
C GLN A 53 14.56 -3.60 -3.99
N SER A 54 15.65 -4.04 -3.37
CA SER A 54 17.01 -3.82 -3.89
C SER A 54 17.22 -4.48 -5.26
N LEU A 55 16.77 -5.73 -5.41
CA LEU A 55 16.87 -6.48 -6.67
C LEU A 55 15.99 -5.87 -7.77
N TYR A 56 14.80 -5.38 -7.42
CA TYR A 56 13.89 -4.70 -8.33
C TYR A 56 14.56 -3.47 -8.94
N ILE A 57 15.20 -2.64 -8.11
CA ILE A 57 15.89 -1.44 -8.60
C ILE A 57 16.96 -1.84 -9.62
N LYS A 58 17.78 -2.83 -9.30
CA LYS A 58 18.85 -3.33 -10.18
C LYS A 58 18.31 -3.85 -11.51
N TYR A 59 17.31 -4.73 -11.46
CA TYR A 59 16.74 -5.32 -12.67
C TYR A 59 15.97 -4.32 -13.51
N HIS A 60 15.32 -3.35 -12.87
CA HIS A 60 14.56 -2.36 -13.59
C HIS A 60 15.45 -1.35 -14.32
N VAL A 61 16.51 -0.88 -13.68
CA VAL A 61 17.51 -0.01 -14.33
C VAL A 61 18.16 -0.72 -15.51
N GLN A 62 18.50 -2.01 -15.38
CA GLN A 62 19.03 -2.78 -16.50
C GLN A 62 18.02 -2.86 -17.66
N ALA A 63 16.76 -3.17 -17.37
CA ALA A 63 15.72 -3.22 -18.39
C ALA A 63 15.54 -1.87 -19.10
N LEU A 64 15.64 -0.74 -18.39
CA LEU A 64 15.57 0.60 -19.00
C LEU A 64 16.77 0.87 -19.92
N LYS A 65 17.98 0.44 -19.54
CA LYS A 65 19.16 0.54 -20.41
C LYS A 65 18.97 -0.29 -21.68
N ASP A 66 18.52 -1.54 -21.53
CA ASP A 66 18.26 -2.42 -22.67
C ASP A 66 17.18 -1.85 -23.61
N GLU A 67 16.12 -1.25 -23.05
CA GLU A 67 15.06 -0.58 -23.83
C GLU A 67 15.59 0.65 -24.61
N ILE A 68 16.51 1.41 -24.02
CA ILE A 68 17.17 2.54 -24.70
C ILE A 68 18.08 2.03 -25.82
N ASP A 69 18.87 0.99 -25.58
CA ASP A 69 19.79 0.41 -26.55
C ASP A 69 19.03 -0.16 -27.76
N ILE A 70 17.96 -0.94 -27.51
CA ILE A 70 17.09 -1.45 -28.58
C ILE A 70 16.50 -0.30 -29.41
N LYS A 71 16.07 0.78 -28.75
CA LYS A 71 15.51 1.95 -29.45
C LYS A 71 16.55 2.69 -30.30
N ASN A 72 17.81 2.66 -29.90
CA ASN A 72 18.91 3.29 -30.63
C ASN A 72 19.39 2.44 -31.82
N GLU A 73 19.26 1.11 -31.74
CA GLU A 73 19.68 0.17 -32.78
C GLU A 73 18.65 -0.01 -33.92
N GLN A 74 17.39 0.36 -33.71
CA GLN A 74 16.36 0.31 -34.74
C GLN A 74 16.45 1.54 -35.66
N PRO A 75 16.78 1.40 -36.96
CA PRO A 75 16.57 2.49 -37.91
C PRO A 75 15.07 2.79 -37.97
N LYS A 76 14.69 4.07 -37.93
CA LYS A 76 13.30 4.55 -38.06
C LYS A 76 12.64 4.02 -39.35
N GLN A 77 12.12 2.81 -39.33
CA GLN A 77 11.26 2.25 -40.37
C GLN A 77 10.14 1.48 -39.67
N ALA A 78 8.92 1.76 -40.11
CA ALA A 78 7.65 1.18 -39.67
C ALA A 78 7.08 1.66 -38.32
N THR A 79 6.64 2.92 -38.34
CA THR A 79 5.41 3.33 -37.66
C THR A 79 4.25 2.39 -38.08
N GLU A 80 3.43 1.98 -37.10
CA GLU A 80 2.03 1.51 -37.22
C GLU A 80 1.62 0.03 -37.45
N GLN A 81 2.50 -0.96 -37.69
CA GLN A 81 2.02 -2.35 -37.89
C GLN A 81 2.37 -3.38 -36.78
N GLU A 82 3.34 -3.13 -35.90
CA GLU A 82 3.72 -4.12 -34.86
C GLU A 82 2.87 -4.10 -33.57
N GLN A 83 2.03 -3.09 -33.38
CA GLN A 83 1.14 -3.00 -32.20
C GLN A 83 -0.04 -4.00 -32.25
N LYS A 84 -0.31 -4.65 -33.40
CA LYS A 84 -1.40 -5.64 -33.52
C LYS A 84 -0.94 -7.10 -33.37
N GLU A 85 0.34 -7.43 -33.59
CA GLU A 85 0.82 -8.82 -33.50
C GLU A 85 1.42 -9.18 -32.12
N THR A 86 2.08 -8.24 -31.45
CA THR A 86 2.65 -8.46 -30.10
C THR A 86 1.55 -8.62 -29.03
N VAL A 87 0.40 -7.96 -29.18
CA VAL A 87 -0.78 -8.15 -28.31
C VAL A 87 -1.41 -9.53 -28.51
N LYS A 88 -1.37 -10.10 -29.73
CA LYS A 88 -1.96 -11.42 -30.01
C LYS A 88 -1.08 -12.58 -29.51
N LYS A 89 0.25 -12.45 -29.62
CA LYS A 89 1.20 -13.45 -29.11
C LYS A 89 1.32 -13.44 -27.58
N THR A 90 1.23 -12.26 -26.95
CA THR A 90 1.23 -12.14 -25.48
C THR A 90 -0.07 -12.68 -24.87
N ARG A 91 -1.23 -12.47 -25.51
CA ARG A 91 -2.52 -13.02 -25.03
C ARG A 91 -2.60 -14.55 -25.13
N SER A 92 -1.96 -15.15 -26.15
CA SER A 92 -1.89 -16.62 -26.29
C SER A 92 -0.99 -17.28 -25.25
N SER A 93 0.08 -16.60 -24.81
CA SER A 93 1.01 -17.15 -23.79
C SER A 93 0.51 -16.98 -22.35
N TYR A 94 -0.43 -16.06 -22.09
CA TYR A 94 -1.06 -15.89 -20.77
C TYR A 94 -2.20 -16.90 -20.53
N SER A 95 -2.94 -17.32 -21.56
CA SER A 95 -4.06 -18.27 -21.43
C SER A 95 -3.62 -19.70 -21.06
N SER A 96 -2.46 -20.16 -21.53
CA SER A 96 -1.94 -21.50 -21.20
C SER A 96 -1.27 -21.56 -19.82
N ASN A 97 -0.77 -20.41 -19.33
CA ASN A 97 -0.17 -20.33 -18.00
C ASN A 97 -1.22 -20.15 -16.89
N GLU A 98 -2.40 -19.60 -17.19
CA GLU A 98 -3.49 -19.48 -16.19
C GLU A 98 -4.10 -20.85 -15.83
N GLU A 99 -4.18 -21.77 -16.78
CA GLU A 99 -4.64 -23.15 -16.55
C GLU A 99 -3.62 -23.95 -15.74
N TYR A 100 -2.32 -23.77 -16.03
CA TYR A 100 -1.21 -24.37 -15.27
C TYR A 100 -1.11 -23.82 -13.83
N ILE A 101 -1.37 -22.52 -13.64
CA ILE A 101 -1.40 -21.91 -12.29
C ILE A 101 -2.64 -22.35 -11.50
N LYS A 102 -3.80 -22.52 -12.15
CA LYS A 102 -4.99 -23.09 -11.48
C LYS A 102 -4.75 -24.52 -11.03
N ASP A 103 -4.09 -25.35 -11.83
CA ASP A 103 -3.77 -26.73 -11.46
C ASP A 103 -2.76 -26.81 -10.31
N MET A 104 -1.72 -25.95 -10.29
CA MET A 104 -0.78 -25.87 -9.15
C MET A 104 -1.43 -25.35 -7.86
N ILE A 105 -2.37 -24.41 -7.94
CA ILE A 105 -3.12 -23.92 -6.78
C ILE A 105 -4.08 -25.02 -6.28
N VAL A 106 -4.77 -25.74 -7.16
CA VAL A 106 -5.71 -26.82 -6.79
C VAL A 106 -4.99 -27.99 -6.13
N GLN A 107 -3.78 -28.35 -6.57
CA GLN A 107 -3.00 -29.41 -5.91
C GLN A 107 -2.49 -28.99 -4.52
N ASN A 108 -2.05 -27.74 -4.34
CA ASN A 108 -1.69 -27.21 -3.02
C ASN A 108 -2.91 -26.97 -2.11
N THR A 109 -4.11 -26.81 -2.68
CA THR A 109 -5.36 -26.69 -1.92
C THR A 109 -5.83 -28.06 -1.44
N LYS A 110 -5.73 -29.10 -2.27
CA LYS A 110 -6.07 -30.50 -1.91
C LYS A 110 -5.05 -31.14 -0.95
N ALA A 111 -3.78 -30.73 -0.99
CA ALA A 111 -2.78 -31.14 0.01
C ALA A 111 -3.06 -30.57 1.42
N LYS A 112 -3.90 -29.53 1.53
CA LYS A 112 -4.34 -28.95 2.83
C LYS A 112 -5.68 -29.49 3.34
N GLU A 113 -6.39 -30.31 2.57
CA GLU A 113 -7.67 -30.90 3.00
C GLU A 113 -7.51 -32.17 3.85
N GLY A 114 -6.28 -32.71 3.98
CA GLY A 114 -5.94 -33.76 4.96
C GLY A 114 -5.60 -33.24 6.37
N THR A 115 -5.55 -31.92 6.56
CA THR A 115 -5.31 -31.26 7.86
C THR A 115 -6.31 -30.12 8.03
N HIS A 116 -7.60 -30.43 7.98
CA HIS A 116 -8.67 -29.43 7.98
C HIS A 116 -9.59 -29.61 9.20
N LYS A 117 -9.23 -29.02 10.35
CA LYS A 117 -10.22 -28.60 11.37
C LYS A 117 -9.73 -27.52 12.34
N SER A 118 -9.14 -26.45 11.83
CA SER A 118 -9.20 -25.12 12.47
C SER A 118 -8.72 -24.08 11.47
N VAL A 119 -9.32 -22.89 11.50
CA VAL A 119 -8.99 -21.74 10.63
C VAL A 119 -9.61 -21.74 9.23
N LEU A 120 -10.94 -21.80 9.18
CA LEU A 120 -11.71 -21.10 8.16
C LEU A 120 -12.92 -20.45 8.83
N SER A 121 -12.73 -19.21 9.28
CA SER A 121 -13.81 -18.25 9.53
C SER A 121 -13.24 -16.83 9.58
N SER A 122 -13.78 -15.94 8.73
CA SER A 122 -13.63 -14.47 8.66
C SER A 122 -12.28 -13.91 8.17
N GLY A 123 -12.21 -12.93 7.26
CA GLY A 123 -13.27 -12.14 6.66
C GLY A 123 -12.75 -11.20 5.55
N SER A 124 -13.61 -11.01 4.56
CA SER A 124 -13.73 -9.88 3.64
C SER A 124 -12.90 -8.63 3.99
N PHE A 125 -11.81 -8.38 3.25
CA PHE A 125 -11.08 -7.11 3.28
C PHE A 125 -11.83 -5.97 2.55
N ALA A 126 -13.03 -6.24 2.02
CA ALA A 126 -13.93 -5.24 1.45
C ALA A 126 -14.88 -4.60 2.48
N GLY A 127 -14.86 -5.06 3.74
CA GLY A 127 -15.79 -4.63 4.78
C GLY A 127 -15.45 -3.31 5.49
N ASN A 128 -14.19 -2.85 5.46
CA ASN A 128 -13.74 -1.79 6.38
C ASN A 128 -13.29 -0.47 5.74
N ILE A 129 -13.27 -0.35 4.41
CA ILE A 129 -13.01 0.94 3.76
C ILE A 129 -14.20 1.89 3.98
N LYS A 130 -15.43 1.37 3.92
CA LYS A 130 -16.64 2.16 4.18
C LYS A 130 -16.72 2.64 5.63
N ASN A 131 -16.30 1.81 6.58
CA ASN A 131 -16.26 2.18 8.01
C ASN A 131 -15.17 3.22 8.28
N TYR A 132 -14.00 3.10 7.64
CA TYR A 132 -12.94 4.09 7.78
C TYR A 132 -13.36 5.47 7.23
N ILE A 133 -13.99 5.49 6.06
CA ILE A 133 -14.53 6.72 5.46
C ILE A 133 -15.64 7.32 6.34
N LEU A 134 -16.54 6.48 6.88
CA LEU A 134 -17.61 6.94 7.75
C LEU A 134 -17.06 7.54 9.06
N VAL A 135 -16.08 6.88 9.69
CA VAL A 135 -15.44 7.35 10.92
C VAL A 135 -14.66 8.64 10.66
N SER A 136 -13.96 8.76 9.53
CA SER A 136 -13.23 9.99 9.18
C SER A 136 -14.18 11.18 8.94
N VAL A 137 -15.32 10.95 8.28
CA VAL A 137 -16.32 12.01 8.04
C VAL A 137 -16.96 12.47 9.36
N VAL A 138 -17.34 11.53 10.23
CA VAL A 138 -17.90 11.86 11.56
C VAL A 138 -16.89 12.66 12.38
N PHE A 139 -15.61 12.29 12.35
CA PHE A 139 -14.55 13.01 13.06
C PHE A 139 -14.40 14.46 12.56
N ILE A 140 -14.37 14.68 11.25
CA ILE A 140 -14.28 16.01 10.65
C ILE A 140 -15.48 16.88 11.04
N VAL A 141 -16.70 16.32 10.98
CA VAL A 141 -17.93 17.04 11.36
C VAL A 141 -17.89 17.41 12.85
N THR A 142 -17.44 16.51 13.74
CA THR A 142 -17.34 16.82 15.17
C THR A 142 -16.35 17.92 15.48
N LEU A 143 -15.21 17.99 14.78
CA LEU A 143 -14.24 19.08 14.92
C LEU A 143 -14.84 20.41 14.47
N PHE A 144 -15.59 20.41 13.37
CA PHE A 144 -16.21 21.62 12.83
C PHE A 144 -17.30 22.18 13.75
N VAL A 145 -18.16 21.30 14.27
CA VAL A 145 -19.19 21.67 15.25
C VAL A 145 -18.55 22.17 16.55
N GLY A 146 -17.46 21.53 17.00
CA GLY A 146 -16.70 21.97 18.17
C GLY A 146 -16.13 23.38 18.02
N MET A 147 -15.59 23.72 16.85
CA MET A 147 -15.11 25.09 16.56
C MET A 147 -16.26 26.11 16.54
N LEU A 148 -17.41 25.78 15.94
CA LEU A 148 -18.55 26.69 15.89
C LEU A 148 -19.14 26.95 17.28
N VAL A 149 -19.36 25.89 18.07
CA VAL A 149 -19.91 26.02 19.43
C VAL A 149 -18.89 26.69 20.36
N GLY A 150 -17.61 26.33 20.26
CA GLY A 150 -16.53 26.95 21.03
C GLY A 150 -16.41 28.45 20.76
N GLY A 151 -16.49 28.86 19.49
CA GLY A 151 -16.52 30.27 19.10
C GLY A 151 -17.72 31.03 19.67
N LEU A 152 -18.91 30.41 19.65
CA LEU A 152 -20.14 31.02 20.14
C LEU A 152 -20.14 31.17 21.68
N VAL A 153 -19.64 30.16 22.40
CA VAL A 153 -19.48 30.20 23.87
C VAL A 153 -18.47 31.26 24.29
N LEU A 154 -17.35 31.40 23.57
CA LEU A 154 -16.36 32.45 23.84
C LEU A 154 -16.92 33.85 23.58
N ASN A 155 -17.74 34.01 22.54
CA ASN A 155 -18.42 35.27 22.24
C ASN A 155 -19.40 35.69 23.35
N ILE A 156 -20.06 34.73 24.01
CA ILE A 156 -20.96 35.00 25.14
C ILE A 156 -20.20 35.28 26.44
N LEU A 157 -19.12 34.54 26.73
CA LEU A 157 -18.38 34.68 27.98
C LEU A 157 -17.43 35.88 28.00
N LYS A 158 -16.88 36.29 26.85
CA LYS A 158 -15.88 37.36 26.74
C LYS A 158 -16.08 38.16 25.44
N PRO A 159 -17.07 39.07 25.39
CA PRO A 159 -17.39 39.82 24.16
C PRO A 159 -16.29 40.80 23.72
N ASP A 160 -15.37 41.19 24.62
CA ASP A 160 -14.30 42.16 24.34
C ASP A 160 -12.97 41.55 23.85
N LEU A 161 -12.86 40.21 23.72
CA LEU A 161 -11.64 39.60 23.20
C LEU A 161 -11.65 39.59 21.65
N ALA A 162 -10.95 40.55 21.05
CA ALA A 162 -10.87 40.77 19.60
C ALA A 162 -10.22 39.63 18.77
N SER A 163 -9.67 38.60 19.41
CA SER A 163 -9.37 37.32 18.75
C SER A 163 -9.23 36.20 19.80
N PRO A 164 -9.92 35.07 19.64
CA PRO A 164 -9.73 33.92 20.52
C PRO A 164 -8.34 33.34 20.28
N ASP A 165 -7.50 33.28 21.32
CA ASP A 165 -6.22 32.58 21.26
C ASP A 165 -6.46 31.12 20.89
N PHE A 166 -6.06 30.76 19.68
CA PHE A 166 -6.27 29.46 19.06
C PHE A 166 -5.77 28.31 19.95
N GLY A 167 -4.71 28.55 20.75
CA GLY A 167 -4.15 27.56 21.67
C GLY A 167 -5.10 27.17 22.80
N SER A 168 -5.81 28.14 23.37
CA SER A 168 -6.74 27.91 24.48
C SER A 168 -8.01 27.17 24.02
N VAL A 169 -8.50 27.49 22.82
CA VAL A 169 -9.67 26.83 22.22
C VAL A 169 -9.35 25.40 21.79
N ALA A 170 -8.15 25.19 21.22
CA ALA A 170 -7.68 23.87 20.81
C ALA A 170 -7.48 22.93 22.01
N PHE A 171 -6.95 23.43 23.13
CA PHE A 171 -6.68 22.62 24.32
C PHE A 171 -7.97 22.12 25.00
N LEU A 172 -8.99 22.98 25.11
CA LEU A 172 -10.30 22.59 25.64
C LEU A 172 -11.05 21.64 24.69
N GLY A 173 -10.95 21.86 23.36
CA GLY A 173 -11.52 20.98 22.35
C GLY A 173 -10.89 19.59 22.32
N TRP A 174 -9.56 19.48 22.45
CA TRP A 174 -8.86 18.20 22.54
C TRP A 174 -9.23 17.41 23.80
N SER A 175 -9.35 18.08 24.94
CA SER A 175 -9.71 17.40 26.20
C SER A 175 -11.12 16.81 26.15
N PHE A 176 -12.08 17.52 25.55
CA PHE A 176 -13.44 17.01 25.33
C PHE A 176 -13.50 15.90 24.27
N GLY A 177 -12.73 16.03 23.19
CA GLY A 177 -12.62 15.01 22.13
C GLY A 177 -12.05 13.68 22.65
N PHE A 178 -10.97 13.75 23.44
CA PHE A 178 -10.36 12.56 24.07
C PHE A 178 -11.30 11.91 25.10
N ALA A 179 -12.06 12.70 25.88
CA ALA A 179 -13.04 12.15 26.81
C ALA A 179 -14.18 11.41 26.08
N SER A 180 -14.66 11.96 24.95
CA SER A 180 -15.68 11.32 24.12
C SER A 180 -15.17 10.04 23.46
N LEU A 181 -13.95 10.07 22.91
CA LEU A 181 -13.29 8.91 22.31
C LEU A 181 -12.99 7.82 23.35
N TYR A 182 -12.52 8.20 24.54
CA TYR A 182 -12.31 7.28 25.67
C TYR A 182 -13.62 6.61 26.11
N PHE A 183 -14.73 7.36 26.16
CA PHE A 183 -16.04 6.81 26.48
C PHE A 183 -16.56 5.86 25.40
N TYR A 184 -16.28 6.15 24.13
CA TYR A 184 -16.63 5.30 22.99
C TYR A 184 -15.85 3.98 22.99
N LEU A 185 -14.52 4.04 23.19
CA LEU A 185 -13.67 2.84 23.32
C LEU A 185 -14.04 1.98 24.55
N LYS A 186 -14.41 2.61 25.68
CA LYS A 186 -14.84 1.90 26.89
C LYS A 186 -16.11 1.06 26.68
N LYS A 187 -17.04 1.52 25.81
CA LYS A 187 -18.32 0.83 25.55
C LYS A 187 -18.16 -0.43 24.69
N GLU A 188 -17.14 -0.50 23.84
CA GLU A 188 -16.82 -1.71 23.08
C GLU A 188 -15.96 -2.70 23.88
N TRP A 189 -15.00 -2.21 24.67
CA TRP A 189 -14.13 -3.06 25.50
C TRP A 189 -14.87 -3.84 26.60
N LEU A 190 -15.92 -3.26 27.18
CA LEU A 190 -16.74 -3.95 28.21
C LEU A 190 -17.43 -5.21 27.71
N LYS A 191 -17.71 -5.32 26.39
CA LYS A 191 -18.28 -6.53 25.79
C LYS A 191 -17.27 -7.68 25.76
N TYR A 192 -15.99 -7.37 25.54
CA TYR A 192 -14.91 -8.37 25.47
C TYR A 192 -14.48 -8.88 26.85
N ILE A 193 -14.52 -8.02 27.88
CA ILE A 193 -14.21 -8.41 29.26
C ILE A 193 -15.27 -9.38 29.83
N SER A 194 -16.55 -9.14 29.51
CA SER A 194 -17.66 -10.05 29.87
C SER A 194 -17.52 -11.43 29.21
N LEU A 195 -17.16 -11.47 27.92
CA LEU A 195 -16.95 -12.73 27.19
C LEU A 195 -15.72 -13.50 27.69
N GLY A 196 -14.65 -12.80 28.07
CA GLY A 196 -13.42 -13.39 28.61
C GLY A 196 -13.58 -14.00 30.01
N MET A 197 -14.35 -13.35 30.90
CA MET A 197 -14.68 -13.93 32.23
C MET A 197 -15.56 -15.17 32.11
N PHE A 198 -16.45 -15.24 31.11
CA PHE A 198 -17.32 -16.39 30.90
C PHE A 198 -16.53 -17.65 30.50
N ILE A 199 -15.46 -17.49 29.71
CA ILE A 199 -14.60 -18.59 29.26
C ILE A 199 -13.72 -19.11 30.41
N LEU A 200 -13.24 -18.23 31.29
CA LEU A 200 -12.41 -18.61 32.45
C LEU A 200 -13.18 -19.35 33.55
N PHE A 201 -14.51 -19.16 33.65
CA PHE A 201 -15.32 -19.76 34.71
C PHE A 201 -16.08 -21.04 34.30
N VAL A 202 -16.31 -21.26 33.01
CA VAL A 202 -17.07 -22.43 32.53
C VAL A 202 -16.17 -23.63 32.20
N ILE A 203 -14.89 -23.40 31.87
CA ILE A 203 -13.96 -24.47 31.51
C ILE A 203 -13.53 -25.39 32.69
N PRO A 204 -13.37 -24.93 33.95
CA PRO A 204 -12.97 -25.82 35.04
C PRO A 204 -14.11 -26.66 35.63
N LEU A 205 -15.34 -26.59 35.09
CA LEU A 205 -16.48 -27.38 35.59
C LEU A 205 -16.75 -28.68 34.79
N VAL A 206 -15.99 -28.92 33.72
CA VAL A 206 -16.19 -30.07 32.79
C VAL A 206 -14.93 -30.97 32.70
N LEU A 207 -13.91 -30.72 33.52
CA LEU A 207 -12.74 -31.60 33.66
C LEU A 207 -12.70 -32.27 35.04
#